data_AF-A0A1M5Z9S3-F1
#
_entry.id   AF-A0A1M5Z9S3-F1
#
_cell.length_a   1.000
_cell.length_b   1.000
_cell.length_c   1.000
_cell.angle_alpha   90.00
_cell.angle_beta   90.00
_cell.angle_gamma   90.00
#
_symmetry.space_group_name_H-M   'P 1'
#
loop_
_entity.id
_entity.type
_entity.pdbx_description
1 polymer ?
#
loop_
_entity_poly.entity_id
_entity_poly.type
_entity_poly.pdbx_seq_one_letter_code
_entity_poly.pdbx_strand_id
1 'polypeptide(L)'
;MNSSRAAGIILALGLGLAGCGGPGLIAGQPHPRNEEMSFDQLGQTDFNRTVTIAMRDNLDSLTRLLEKLYRRNPVEWRKTGAPDLAAAIRQGRNAIQTGQAPAGLGALHDVEILSVALDPAYRGDRAGTLIFGLSDMIVRAHNGKTRFYASDVLNAQHVYNAARNVEIAAWLLATRRDAAGRPLLLANEMSGDIANLSFEREFGQLVGRLDLVANLLDENLRRVGINYMQGLLFFNFLPVR
;
A
#
# COMPACT_ATOMS: atom_id res chain seq x y z
N MET A 1 -69.98 8.41 -45.26
CA MET A 1 -70.52 9.45 -44.36
C MET A 1 -69.52 9.69 -43.23
N ASN A 2 -68.93 10.89 -43.29
CA ASN A 2 -68.39 11.76 -42.25
C ASN A 2 -67.64 11.16 -41.04
N SER A 3 -66.32 11.33 -40.92
CA SER A 3 -65.57 12.56 -40.57
C SER A 3 -65.41 12.80 -39.07
N SER A 4 -64.18 12.55 -38.59
CA SER A 4 -63.31 13.50 -37.84
C SER A 4 -63.79 13.99 -36.45
N ARG A 5 -63.03 14.04 -35.35
CA ARG A 5 -61.65 14.48 -35.00
C ARG A 5 -61.40 13.91 -33.58
N ALA A 6 -60.22 13.72 -32.98
CA ALA A 6 -59.05 14.57 -32.76
C ALA A 6 -58.02 13.68 -32.01
N ALA A 7 -56.79 13.51 -32.49
CA ALA A 7 -55.60 14.29 -32.10
C ALA A 7 -55.19 14.14 -30.62
N GLY A 8 -54.03 13.50 -30.41
CA GLY A 8 -53.35 13.39 -29.12
C GLY A 8 -52.07 12.55 -29.21
N ILE A 9 -51.05 13.08 -29.89
CA ILE A 9 -49.66 12.60 -29.86
C ILE A 9 -49.11 12.74 -28.43
N ILE A 10 -48.27 11.79 -27.99
CA ILE A 10 -47.08 11.90 -27.09
C ILE A 10 -46.86 10.50 -26.50
N LEU A 11 -45.67 9.92 -26.35
CA LEU A 11 -44.30 10.08 -26.80
C LEU A 11 -43.58 8.90 -26.08
N ALA A 12 -42.58 8.29 -26.70
CA ALA A 12 -41.84 7.16 -26.14
C ALA A 12 -41.30 7.42 -24.71
N LEU A 13 -41.49 6.46 -23.79
CA LEU A 13 -40.72 6.39 -22.55
C LEU A 13 -39.66 5.28 -22.66
N GLY A 14 -38.58 5.60 -23.36
CA GLY A 14 -37.28 5.01 -23.14
C GLY A 14 -36.36 6.06 -22.54
N LEU A 15 -35.46 5.62 -21.65
CA LEU A 15 -34.36 6.35 -20.99
C LEU A 15 -34.68 7.07 -19.67
N GLY A 16 -34.01 6.59 -18.62
CA GLY A 16 -33.96 7.23 -17.31
C GLY A 16 -33.12 6.47 -16.26
N LEU A 17 -32.02 5.84 -16.65
CA LEU A 17 -30.94 5.53 -15.71
C LEU A 17 -30.30 6.86 -15.28
N ALA A 18 -30.75 7.42 -14.17
CA ALA A 18 -30.04 8.45 -13.41
C ALA A 18 -29.94 7.89 -11.98
N GLY A 19 -28.83 7.24 -11.61
CA GLY A 19 -27.60 7.97 -11.33
C GLY A 19 -27.77 8.68 -9.99
N CYS A 20 -27.77 7.92 -8.89
CA CYS A 20 -27.68 8.51 -7.56
C CYS A 20 -26.36 9.29 -7.48
N GLY A 21 -26.44 10.61 -7.58
CA GLY A 21 -25.30 11.49 -7.38
C GLY A 21 -24.71 11.24 -5.99
N GLY A 22 -23.47 10.75 -5.96
CA GLY A 22 -22.69 10.69 -4.74
C GLY A 22 -22.45 12.10 -4.20
N PRO A 23 -22.19 12.25 -2.88
CA PRO A 23 -21.96 13.55 -2.27
C PRO A 23 -20.88 14.32 -3.03
N GLY A 24 -21.21 15.54 -3.44
CA GLY A 24 -20.33 16.41 -4.22
C GLY A 24 -18.99 16.59 -3.50
N LEU A 25 -17.92 16.05 -4.09
CA LEU A 25 -16.56 16.25 -3.61
C LEU A 25 -16.21 17.72 -3.79
N ILE A 26 -15.81 18.40 -2.71
CA ILE A 26 -15.25 19.74 -2.78
C ILE A 26 -13.88 19.63 -3.43
N ALA A 27 -13.70 20.25 -4.59
CA ALA A 27 -12.42 20.27 -5.29
C ALA A 27 -11.32 20.84 -4.36
N GLY A 28 -10.28 20.04 -4.10
CA GLY A 28 -9.11 20.46 -3.33
C GLY A 28 -9.06 20.01 -1.86
N GLN A 29 -10.10 19.36 -1.32
CA GLN A 29 -9.98 18.75 0.01
C GLN A 29 -9.49 17.28 -0.06
N PRO A 30 -8.63 16.84 0.87
CA PRO A 30 -8.31 15.42 1.00
C PRO A 30 -9.57 14.63 1.38
N HIS A 31 -9.97 13.68 0.55
CA HIS A 31 -11.09 12.79 0.81
C HIS A 31 -10.63 11.33 0.78
N PRO A 32 -11.35 10.42 1.47
CA PRO A 32 -11.15 8.98 1.29
C PRO A 32 -11.21 8.61 -0.20
N ARG A 33 -10.22 7.85 -0.68
CA ARG A 33 -10.19 7.39 -2.07
C ARG A 33 -10.94 6.08 -2.20
N ASN A 34 -12.02 6.11 -2.98
CA ASN A 34 -12.69 4.89 -3.42
C ASN A 34 -11.87 4.21 -4.51
N GLU A 35 -11.88 2.88 -4.51
CA GLU A 35 -11.36 2.10 -5.62
C GLU A 35 -12.43 1.97 -6.70
N GLU A 36 -12.02 1.99 -7.97
CA GLU A 36 -12.94 1.76 -9.09
C GLU A 36 -13.56 0.35 -8.99
N MET A 37 -14.80 0.21 -9.46
CA MET A 37 -15.44 -1.11 -9.53
C MET A 37 -14.71 -1.98 -10.55
N SER A 38 -14.35 -3.20 -10.14
CA SER A 38 -13.66 -4.16 -10.98
C SER A 38 -14.20 -5.57 -10.73
N PHE A 39 -14.22 -6.41 -11.78
CA PHE A 39 -14.82 -7.75 -11.74
C PHE A 39 -14.10 -8.72 -10.78
N ASP A 40 -12.80 -8.51 -10.52
CA ASP A 40 -12.03 -9.33 -9.59
C ASP A 40 -12.48 -9.20 -8.14
N GLN A 41 -13.24 -8.14 -7.81
CA GLN A 41 -13.80 -7.90 -6.49
C GLN A 41 -14.81 -8.96 -6.07
N LEU A 42 -15.43 -9.67 -7.02
CA LEU A 42 -16.36 -10.77 -6.74
C LEU A 42 -15.70 -11.96 -6.02
N GLY A 43 -14.37 -12.12 -6.16
CA GLY A 43 -13.59 -13.14 -5.46
C GLY A 43 -13.04 -12.72 -4.09
N GLN A 44 -13.32 -11.47 -3.68
CA GLN A 44 -12.82 -10.91 -2.42
C GLN A 44 -13.92 -10.87 -1.36
N THR A 45 -13.58 -11.24 -0.14
CA THR A 45 -14.40 -10.94 1.03
C THR A 45 -14.14 -9.48 1.43
N ASP A 46 -15.02 -8.89 2.25
CA ASP A 46 -14.80 -7.55 2.80
C ASP A 46 -13.45 -7.42 3.50
N PHE A 47 -13.06 -8.48 4.23
CA PHE A 47 -11.75 -8.56 4.89
C PHE A 47 -10.59 -8.53 3.88
N ASN A 48 -10.62 -9.37 2.86
CA ASN A 48 -9.57 -9.41 1.83
C ASN A 48 -9.47 -8.10 1.07
N ARG A 49 -10.59 -7.41 0.90
CA ARG A 49 -10.62 -6.07 0.33
C ARG A 49 -9.94 -5.04 1.24
N THR A 50 -10.17 -5.09 2.55
CA THR A 50 -9.45 -4.24 3.51
C THR A 50 -7.94 -4.45 3.42
N VAL A 51 -7.47 -5.70 3.39
CA VAL A 51 -6.03 -6.01 3.25
C VAL A 51 -5.47 -5.52 1.91
N THR A 52 -6.24 -5.68 0.83
CA THR A 52 -5.88 -5.20 -0.50
C THR A 52 -5.71 -3.68 -0.53
N ILE A 53 -6.63 -2.94 0.09
CA ILE A 53 -6.56 -1.48 0.20
C ILE A 53 -5.35 -1.06 1.05
N ALA A 54 -5.13 -1.72 2.19
CA ALA A 54 -3.98 -1.44 3.05
C ALA A 54 -2.64 -1.64 2.32
N MET A 55 -2.51 -2.73 1.54
CA MET A 55 -1.33 -2.99 0.72
C MET A 55 -1.11 -1.90 -0.34
N ARG A 56 -2.15 -1.54 -1.11
CA ARG A 56 -2.08 -0.44 -2.07
C ARG A 56 -1.59 0.86 -1.41
N ASP A 57 -2.21 1.23 -0.30
CA ASP A 57 -1.90 2.48 0.40
C ASP A 57 -0.48 2.46 1.01
N ASN A 58 0.03 1.29 1.38
CA ASN A 58 1.43 1.09 1.78
C ASN A 58 2.40 1.33 0.62
N LEU A 59 2.16 0.73 -0.54
CA LEU A 59 3.01 0.95 -1.73
C LEU A 59 2.97 2.41 -2.21
N ASP A 60 1.81 3.07 -2.08
CA ASP A 60 1.68 4.50 -2.34
C ASP A 60 2.45 5.37 -1.33
N SER A 61 2.42 5.02 -0.03
CA SER A 61 3.26 5.65 1.01
C SER A 61 4.74 5.52 0.69
N LEU A 62 5.20 4.34 0.27
CA LEU A 62 6.58 4.11 -0.16
C LEU A 62 6.95 4.97 -1.38
N THR A 63 6.06 5.07 -2.37
CA THR A 63 6.27 5.93 -3.54
C THR A 63 6.42 7.42 -3.14
N ARG A 64 5.64 7.90 -2.16
CA ARG A 64 5.77 9.26 -1.63
C ARG A 64 7.08 9.45 -0.85
N LEU A 65 7.49 8.46 -0.07
CA LEU A 65 8.77 8.47 0.63
C LEU A 65 9.94 8.53 -0.36
N LEU A 66 9.88 7.79 -1.47
CA LEU A 66 10.89 7.84 -2.54
C LEU A 66 11.02 9.24 -3.11
N GLU A 67 9.91 9.87 -3.48
CA GLU A 67 9.90 11.23 -4.00
C GLU A 67 10.51 12.22 -2.98
N LYS A 68 10.10 12.13 -1.71
CA LYS A 68 10.65 12.98 -0.64
C LYS A 68 12.16 12.79 -0.50
N LEU A 69 12.63 11.53 -0.49
CA LEU A 69 14.05 11.20 -0.38
C LEU A 69 14.85 11.73 -1.57
N TYR A 70 14.37 11.56 -2.80
CA TYR A 70 15.06 12.08 -3.99
C TYR A 70 15.12 13.60 -4.04
N ARG A 71 14.04 14.29 -3.64
CA ARG A 71 14.03 15.75 -3.56
C ARG A 71 15.05 16.25 -2.52
N ARG A 72 15.17 15.55 -1.39
CA ARG A 72 16.09 15.91 -0.30
C ARG A 72 17.53 15.47 -0.56
N ASN A 73 17.72 14.41 -1.35
CA ASN A 73 19.02 13.81 -1.68
C ASN A 73 19.17 13.72 -3.20
N PRO A 74 19.37 14.85 -3.89
CA PRO A 74 19.33 14.86 -5.35
C PRO A 74 20.51 14.10 -6.00
N VAL A 75 21.54 13.73 -5.23
CA VAL A 75 22.62 12.86 -5.72
C VAL A 75 22.11 11.44 -5.95
N GLU A 76 21.15 10.96 -5.17
CA GLU A 76 20.66 9.57 -5.23
C GLU A 76 19.92 9.29 -6.53
N TRP A 77 18.93 10.13 -6.89
CA TRP A 77 18.19 9.91 -8.13
C TRP A 77 19.08 10.05 -9.37
N ARG A 78 20.15 10.85 -9.32
CA ARG A 78 21.09 10.97 -10.45
C ARG A 78 21.88 9.69 -10.70
N LYS A 79 22.09 8.85 -9.68
CA LYS A 79 22.75 7.53 -9.82
C LYS A 79 21.92 6.54 -10.63
N THR A 80 20.61 6.79 -10.81
CA THR A 80 19.73 5.95 -11.63
C THR A 80 20.00 6.07 -13.13
N GLY A 81 20.70 7.13 -13.57
CA GLY A 81 20.87 7.46 -14.99
C GLY A 81 19.63 8.10 -15.64
N ALA A 82 18.57 8.38 -14.87
CA ALA A 82 17.40 9.06 -15.38
C ALA A 82 17.70 10.52 -15.80
N PRO A 83 17.04 11.04 -16.86
CA PRO A 83 17.30 12.39 -17.38
C PRO A 83 16.84 13.50 -16.42
N ASP A 84 15.82 13.23 -15.61
CA ASP A 84 15.28 14.17 -14.64
C ASP A 84 14.69 13.44 -13.42
N LEU A 85 14.36 14.22 -12.38
CA LEU A 85 13.74 13.72 -11.16
C LEU A 85 12.41 12.97 -11.43
N ALA A 86 11.59 13.48 -12.35
CA ALA A 86 10.30 12.87 -12.63
C ALA A 86 10.46 11.48 -13.26
N ALA A 87 11.45 11.30 -14.14
CA ALA A 87 11.82 10.03 -14.73
C ALA A 87 12.35 9.05 -13.69
N ALA A 88 13.21 9.49 -12.77
CA ALA A 88 13.69 8.66 -11.67
C ALA A 88 12.55 8.19 -10.75
N ILE A 89 11.60 9.08 -10.43
CA ILE A 89 10.41 8.74 -9.63
C ILE A 89 9.54 7.73 -10.39
N ARG A 90 9.32 7.91 -11.70
CA ARG A 90 8.55 6.95 -12.50
C ARG A 90 9.21 5.58 -12.54
N GLN A 91 10.53 5.51 -12.70
CA GLN A 91 11.29 4.27 -12.68
C GLN A 91 11.14 3.56 -11.32
N GLY A 92 11.34 4.26 -10.21
CA GLY A 92 11.19 3.68 -8.88
C GLY A 92 9.75 3.25 -8.58
N ARG A 93 8.75 4.03 -8.99
CA ARG A 93 7.34 3.64 -8.88
C ARG A 93 7.04 2.35 -9.65
N ASN A 94 7.56 2.22 -10.88
CA ASN A 94 7.40 1.01 -11.67
C ASN A 94 8.04 -0.20 -10.98
N ALA A 95 9.25 -0.05 -10.43
CA ALA A 95 9.91 -1.11 -9.67
C ALA A 95 9.06 -1.57 -8.47
N ILE A 96 8.52 -0.63 -7.68
CA ILE A 96 7.62 -0.92 -6.55
C ILE A 96 6.36 -1.66 -7.00
N GLN A 97 5.75 -1.24 -8.11
CA GLN A 97 4.49 -1.81 -8.61
C GLN A 97 4.65 -3.20 -9.21
N THR A 98 5.76 -3.44 -9.91
CA THR A 98 6.03 -4.71 -10.61
C THR A 98 6.78 -5.72 -9.74
N GLY A 99 7.40 -5.27 -8.65
CA GLY A 99 8.35 -6.08 -7.87
C GLY A 99 9.68 -6.33 -8.59
N GLN A 100 9.91 -5.70 -9.76
CA GLN A 100 11.13 -5.89 -10.51
C GLN A 100 12.25 -5.02 -9.91
N ALA A 101 13.27 -5.70 -9.37
CA ALA A 101 14.40 -5.02 -8.75
C ALA A 101 15.18 -4.15 -9.75
N PRO A 102 15.58 -2.93 -9.36
CA PRO A 102 16.54 -2.13 -10.11
C PRO A 102 17.85 -2.88 -10.37
N ALA A 103 18.52 -2.55 -11.47
CA ALA A 103 19.79 -3.15 -11.85
C ALA A 103 20.83 -3.01 -10.72
N GLY A 104 21.57 -4.07 -10.44
CA GLY A 104 22.62 -4.10 -9.41
C GLY A 104 22.18 -4.69 -8.06
N LEU A 105 20.90 -5.00 -7.85
CA LEU A 105 20.42 -5.69 -6.64
C LEU A 105 20.43 -7.22 -6.74
N GLY A 106 20.76 -7.78 -7.92
CA GLY A 106 20.97 -9.21 -8.12
C GLY A 106 19.76 -10.05 -7.67
N ALA A 107 20.02 -11.10 -6.89
CA ALA A 107 19.02 -11.98 -6.28
C ALA A 107 18.70 -11.61 -4.82
N LEU A 108 19.11 -10.42 -4.37
CA LEU A 108 18.85 -9.96 -3.00
C LEU A 108 17.37 -9.67 -2.83
N HIS A 109 16.85 -9.99 -1.65
CA HIS A 109 15.45 -9.80 -1.29
C HIS A 109 15.27 -9.29 0.13
N ASP A 110 14.12 -8.68 0.41
CA ASP A 110 13.68 -8.32 1.76
C ASP A 110 14.77 -7.52 2.54
N VAL A 111 15.12 -7.98 3.74
CA VAL A 111 16.11 -7.39 4.64
C VAL A 111 17.53 -7.36 4.06
N GLU A 112 17.84 -8.19 3.06
CA GLU A 112 19.14 -8.16 2.39
C GLU A 112 19.29 -6.88 1.57
N ILE A 113 18.23 -6.48 0.86
CA ILE A 113 18.19 -5.20 0.12
C ILE A 113 18.30 -4.04 1.10
N LEU A 114 17.58 -4.09 2.22
CA LEU A 114 17.64 -3.06 3.27
C LEU A 114 19.05 -2.94 3.86
N SER A 115 19.71 -4.07 4.09
CA SER A 115 21.07 -4.13 4.62
C SER A 115 22.06 -3.47 3.67
N VAL A 116 21.97 -3.76 2.36
CA VAL A 116 22.77 -3.10 1.32
C VAL A 116 22.47 -1.60 1.27
N ALA A 117 21.19 -1.21 1.29
CA ALA A 117 20.80 0.20 1.29
C ALA A 117 21.30 0.98 2.51
N LEU A 118 21.61 0.32 3.62
CA LEU A 118 22.06 0.95 4.86
C LEU A 118 23.56 0.70 5.16
N ASP A 119 24.27 0.04 4.26
CA ASP A 119 25.72 -0.12 4.32
C ASP A 119 26.41 1.20 3.90
N PRO A 120 27.24 1.84 4.76
CA PRO A 120 28.00 3.04 4.39
C PRO A 120 28.86 2.88 3.12
N ALA A 121 29.31 1.67 2.79
CA ALA A 121 30.09 1.38 1.59
C ALA A 121 29.25 1.35 0.30
N TYR A 122 27.92 1.27 0.40
CA TYR A 122 27.04 1.20 -0.76
C TYR A 122 27.06 2.50 -1.59
N ARG A 123 27.37 2.36 -2.88
CA ARG A 123 27.54 3.49 -3.82
C ARG A 123 26.37 3.68 -4.78
N GLY A 124 25.46 2.71 -4.86
CA GLY A 124 24.27 2.79 -5.71
C GLY A 124 23.27 3.85 -5.23
N ASP A 125 22.13 3.91 -5.92
CA ASP A 125 20.98 4.73 -5.50
C ASP A 125 20.41 4.17 -4.19
N ARG A 126 20.82 4.79 -3.09
CA ARG A 126 20.48 4.38 -1.74
C ARG A 126 19.01 4.64 -1.41
N ALA A 127 18.47 5.76 -1.89
CA ALA A 127 17.07 6.11 -1.67
C ALA A 127 16.14 5.14 -2.41
N GLY A 128 16.39 4.88 -3.69
CA GLY A 128 15.64 3.90 -4.47
C GLY A 128 15.77 2.49 -3.90
N THR A 129 16.99 2.07 -3.52
CA THR A 129 17.23 0.73 -2.96
C THR A 129 16.52 0.53 -1.62
N LEU A 130 16.57 1.51 -0.72
CA LEU A 130 15.90 1.44 0.58
C LEU A 130 14.39 1.28 0.41
N ILE A 131 13.77 2.13 -0.41
CA ILE A 131 12.32 2.08 -0.61
C ILE A 131 11.89 0.82 -1.35
N PHE A 132 12.66 0.38 -2.35
CA PHE A 132 12.38 -0.86 -3.05
C PHE A 132 12.48 -2.07 -2.09
N GLY A 133 13.51 -2.13 -1.24
CA GLY A 133 13.65 -3.18 -0.23
C GLY A 133 12.47 -3.24 0.74
N LEU A 134 11.95 -2.07 1.17
CA LEU A 134 10.75 -2.02 2.00
C LEU A 134 9.52 -2.53 1.25
N SER A 135 9.36 -2.19 -0.03
CA SER A 135 8.24 -2.70 -0.83
C SER A 135 8.33 -4.21 -1.05
N ASP A 136 9.50 -4.74 -1.40
CA ASP A 136 9.71 -6.18 -1.63
C ASP A 136 9.46 -6.96 -0.34
N MET A 137 9.99 -6.50 0.80
CA MET A 137 9.70 -7.06 2.12
C MET A 137 8.19 -7.10 2.42
N ILE A 138 7.50 -5.96 2.28
CA ILE A 138 6.07 -5.87 2.60
C ILE A 138 5.26 -6.83 1.71
N VAL A 139 5.55 -6.88 0.41
CA VAL A 139 4.88 -7.78 -0.53
C VAL A 139 5.18 -9.25 -0.21
N ARG A 140 6.41 -9.59 0.16
CA ARG A 140 6.79 -10.95 0.58
C ARG A 140 6.14 -11.38 1.89
N ALA A 141 6.01 -10.48 2.86
CA ALA A 141 5.25 -10.73 4.08
C ALA A 141 3.77 -11.06 3.79
N HIS A 142 3.28 -10.66 2.61
CA HIS A 142 1.97 -10.97 2.09
C HIS A 142 2.00 -12.05 0.96
N ASN A 143 2.94 -13.00 1.04
CA ASN A 143 3.09 -14.13 0.11
C ASN A 143 3.31 -13.73 -1.35
N GLY A 144 3.92 -12.58 -1.61
CA GLY A 144 4.20 -12.10 -2.96
C GLY A 144 2.99 -11.48 -3.66
N LYS A 145 1.89 -11.22 -2.93
CA LYS A 145 0.63 -10.73 -3.50
C LYS A 145 0.37 -9.28 -3.13
N THR A 146 -0.25 -8.56 -4.05
CA THR A 146 -0.75 -7.19 -3.85
C THR A 146 -2.27 -7.09 -3.89
N ARG A 147 -2.94 -8.18 -4.27
CA ARG A 147 -4.40 -8.38 -4.27
C ARG A 147 -4.69 -9.69 -3.54
N PHE A 148 -5.71 -9.68 -2.68
CA PHE A 148 -6.04 -10.81 -1.81
C PHE A 148 -7.46 -11.30 -2.06
N TYR A 149 -7.64 -12.61 -2.04
CA TYR A 149 -8.89 -13.30 -2.35
C TYR A 149 -9.25 -14.31 -1.25
N ALA A 150 -10.49 -14.83 -1.26
CA ALA A 150 -11.00 -15.73 -0.21
C ALA A 150 -10.12 -16.98 0.03
N SER A 151 -9.39 -17.43 -0.99
CA SER A 151 -8.48 -18.58 -0.92
C SER A 151 -7.12 -18.26 -0.30
N ASP A 152 -6.79 -17.00 -0.08
CA ASP A 152 -5.47 -16.59 0.36
C ASP A 152 -5.32 -16.72 1.87
N VAL A 153 -4.27 -17.43 2.29
CA VAL A 153 -3.91 -17.60 3.69
C VAL A 153 -2.65 -16.78 3.96
N LEU A 154 -2.80 -15.67 4.67
CA LEU A 154 -1.69 -14.82 5.10
C LEU A 154 -1.26 -15.16 6.52
N ASN A 155 0.02 -15.01 6.80
CA ASN A 155 0.58 -15.21 8.13
C ASN A 155 0.66 -13.88 8.88
N ALA A 156 -0.09 -13.74 9.97
CA ALA A 156 -0.12 -12.53 10.80
C ALA A 156 1.27 -12.13 11.34
N GLN A 157 2.09 -13.10 11.75
CA GLN A 157 3.43 -12.87 12.27
C GLN A 157 4.36 -12.29 11.19
N HIS A 158 4.24 -12.73 9.94
CA HIS A 158 5.04 -12.17 8.84
C HIS A 158 4.72 -10.69 8.62
N VAL A 159 3.44 -10.32 8.63
CA VAL A 159 3.01 -8.92 8.47
C VAL A 159 3.44 -8.08 9.68
N TYR A 160 3.33 -8.62 10.89
CA TYR A 160 3.82 -7.97 12.12
C TYR A 160 5.34 -7.73 12.05
N ASN A 161 6.11 -8.73 11.64
CA ASN A 161 7.57 -8.60 11.49
C ASN A 161 7.92 -7.52 10.45
N ALA A 162 7.16 -7.42 9.35
CA ALA A 162 7.33 -6.34 8.38
C ALA A 162 7.11 -4.96 9.02
N ALA A 163 6.11 -4.80 9.90
CA ALA A 163 5.88 -3.55 10.63
C ALA A 163 7.10 -3.18 11.50
N ARG A 164 7.63 -4.15 12.25
CA ARG A 164 8.83 -3.96 13.09
C ARG A 164 10.05 -3.60 12.23
N ASN A 165 10.23 -4.25 11.08
CA ASN A 165 11.33 -3.95 10.17
C ASN A 165 11.22 -2.54 9.54
N VAL A 166 10.00 -2.07 9.25
CA VAL A 166 9.78 -0.68 8.79
C VAL A 166 10.21 0.31 9.88
N GLU A 167 9.89 0.06 11.15
CA GLU A 167 10.37 0.90 12.26
C GLU A 167 11.90 0.88 12.38
N ILE A 168 12.51 -0.31 12.32
CA ILE A 168 13.97 -0.45 12.37
C ILE A 168 14.62 0.31 11.21
N ALA A 169 14.06 0.23 10.00
CA ALA A 169 14.55 0.96 8.85
C ALA A 169 14.43 2.48 9.04
N ALA A 170 13.31 2.98 9.59
CA ALA A 170 13.14 4.39 9.92
C ALA A 170 14.16 4.85 10.98
N TRP A 171 14.37 4.06 12.03
CA TRP A 171 15.38 4.33 13.06
C TRP A 171 16.80 4.33 12.48
N LEU A 172 17.16 3.35 11.64
CA LEU A 172 18.48 3.28 11.00
C LEU A 172 18.69 4.45 10.03
N LEU A 173 17.67 4.86 9.28
CA LEU A 173 17.72 6.04 8.43
C LEU A 173 18.03 7.31 9.23
N ALA A 174 17.44 7.45 10.41
CA ALA A 174 17.65 8.60 11.29
C ALA A 174 19.00 8.59 12.03
N THR A 175 19.52 7.41 12.38
CA THR A 175 20.67 7.28 13.30
C THR A 175 21.97 6.88 12.62
N ARG A 176 21.94 6.16 11.50
CA ARG A 176 23.16 5.63 10.87
C ARG A 176 23.96 6.73 10.18
N ARG A 177 25.28 6.62 10.25
CA ARG A 177 26.24 7.63 9.74
C ARG A 177 27.31 6.99 8.87
N ASP A 178 27.87 7.78 7.96
CA ASP A 178 29.06 7.44 7.19
C ASP A 178 30.34 7.58 8.05
N ALA A 179 31.50 7.23 7.48
CA ALA A 179 32.79 7.36 8.14
C ALA A 179 33.16 8.80 8.51
N ALA A 180 32.52 9.80 7.90
CA ALA A 180 32.69 11.22 8.21
C ALA A 180 31.65 11.73 9.23
N GLY A 181 30.85 10.85 9.83
CA GLY A 181 29.83 11.20 10.83
C GLY A 181 28.56 11.83 10.25
N ARG A 182 28.36 11.80 8.92
CA ARG A 182 27.19 12.37 8.25
C ARG A 182 26.09 11.33 8.06
N PRO A 183 24.80 11.71 8.08
CA PRO A 183 23.71 10.77 7.78
C PRO A 183 23.86 10.17 6.38
N LEU A 184 23.48 8.89 6.24
CA LEU A 184 23.53 8.19 4.94
C LEU A 184 22.55 8.78 3.92
N LEU A 185 21.40 9.26 4.39
CA LEU A 185 20.40 10.00 3.63
C LEU A 185 19.85 11.11 4.52
N LEU A 186 19.63 12.28 3.93
CA LEU A 186 18.91 13.38 4.55
C LEU A 186 17.41 13.07 4.53
N ALA A 187 16.80 12.91 5.70
CA ALA A 187 15.36 12.68 5.85
C ALA A 187 14.73 13.80 6.68
N ASN A 188 14.39 13.54 7.94
CA ASN A 188 13.88 14.56 8.84
C ASN A 188 14.95 15.61 9.14
N GLU A 189 14.51 16.84 9.32
CA GLU A 189 15.34 17.96 9.76
C GLU A 189 14.80 18.47 11.09
N MET A 190 15.69 18.53 12.08
CA MET A 190 15.47 19.23 13.34
C MET A 190 16.45 20.41 13.34
N SER A 191 15.98 21.60 12.94
CA SER A 191 16.78 22.81 12.95
C SER A 191 16.01 23.91 13.66
N GLY A 192 16.51 24.35 14.83
CA GLY A 192 15.84 25.35 15.66
C GLY A 192 14.43 24.93 16.08
N ASP A 193 13.47 25.86 15.97
CA ASP A 193 12.08 25.70 16.44
C ASP A 193 11.14 24.94 15.46
N ILE A 194 11.63 24.48 14.29
CA ILE A 194 10.79 23.82 13.28
C ILE A 194 11.28 22.40 13.00
N ALA A 195 10.46 21.42 13.41
CA ALA A 195 10.65 20.00 13.13
C ALA A 195 9.89 19.58 11.86
N ASN A 196 10.58 19.17 10.79
CA ASN A 196 9.93 18.59 9.63
C ASN A 196 9.76 17.07 9.82
N LEU A 197 8.62 16.67 10.39
CA LEU A 197 8.25 15.28 10.67
C LEU A 197 7.50 14.59 9.51
N SER A 198 7.72 15.05 8.27
CA SER A 198 7.00 14.51 7.12
C SER A 198 7.43 13.11 6.68
N PHE A 199 8.63 12.66 7.06
CA PHE A 199 9.05 11.26 6.87
C PHE A 199 8.49 10.37 7.98
N GLU A 200 8.64 10.79 9.25
CA GLU A 200 8.07 10.06 10.41
C GLU A 200 6.58 9.76 10.22
N ARG A 201 5.82 10.73 9.70
CA ARG A 201 4.39 10.53 9.45
C ARG A 201 4.11 9.44 8.41
N GLU A 202 4.89 9.34 7.34
CA GLU A 202 4.68 8.28 6.34
C GLU A 202 5.12 6.90 6.87
N PHE A 203 6.24 6.84 7.62
CA PHE A 203 6.66 5.61 8.28
C PHE A 203 5.64 5.15 9.32
N GLY A 204 5.14 6.05 10.17
CA GLY A 204 4.10 5.74 11.14
C GLY A 204 2.79 5.27 10.49
N GLN A 205 2.41 5.81 9.34
CA GLN A 205 1.26 5.31 8.56
C GLN A 205 1.49 3.88 8.05
N LEU A 206 2.68 3.57 7.54
CA LEU A 206 3.04 2.22 7.09
C LEU A 206 2.96 1.23 8.25
N VAL A 207 3.62 1.55 9.37
CA VAL A 207 3.65 0.72 10.58
C VAL A 207 2.22 0.49 11.10
N GLY A 208 1.44 1.56 11.26
CA GLY A 208 0.07 1.45 11.77
C GLY A 208 -0.85 0.61 10.87
N ARG A 209 -0.71 0.70 9.53
CA ARG A 209 -1.48 -0.16 8.62
C ARG A 209 -1.04 -1.62 8.69
N LEU A 210 0.27 -1.89 8.76
CA LEU A 210 0.79 -3.26 8.88
C LEU A 210 0.39 -3.89 10.22
N ASP A 211 0.51 -3.17 11.34
CA ASP A 211 0.08 -3.66 12.65
C ASP A 211 -1.43 -3.93 12.70
N LEU A 212 -2.25 -3.04 12.10
CA LEU A 212 -3.68 -3.26 12.00
C LEU A 212 -4.00 -4.53 11.20
N VAL A 213 -3.37 -4.71 10.02
CA VAL A 213 -3.58 -5.91 9.20
C VAL A 213 -3.13 -7.16 9.94
N ALA A 214 -1.98 -7.14 10.62
CA ALA A 214 -1.49 -8.28 11.41
C ALA A 214 -2.49 -8.69 12.51
N ASN A 215 -3.00 -7.71 13.26
CA ASN A 215 -3.99 -7.97 14.32
C ASN A 215 -5.30 -8.51 13.75
N LEU A 216 -5.78 -7.96 12.63
CA LEU A 216 -7.01 -8.44 12.00
C LEU A 216 -6.85 -9.85 11.39
N LEU A 217 -5.66 -10.18 10.88
CA LEU A 217 -5.35 -11.53 10.40
C LEU A 217 -5.39 -12.55 11.53
N ASP A 218 -4.78 -12.23 12.68
CA ASP A 218 -4.80 -13.10 13.87
C ASP A 218 -6.24 -13.30 14.40
N GLU A 219 -7.01 -12.21 14.47
CA GLU A 219 -8.43 -12.25 14.85
C GLU A 219 -9.28 -13.09 13.89
N ASN A 220 -9.08 -12.91 12.57
CA ASN A 220 -9.83 -13.63 11.55
C ASN A 220 -9.59 -15.13 11.67
N LEU A 221 -8.33 -15.55 11.81
CA LEU A 221 -7.95 -16.95 11.97
C LEU A 221 -8.60 -17.57 13.22
N ARG A 222 -8.57 -16.83 14.34
CA ARG A 222 -9.22 -17.26 15.59
C ARG A 222 -10.74 -17.40 15.42
N ARG A 223 -11.40 -16.44 14.76
CA ARG A 223 -12.85 -16.45 14.53
C ARG A 223 -13.28 -17.59 13.60
N VAL A 224 -12.52 -17.88 12.54
CA VAL A 224 -12.79 -19.04 11.66
C VAL A 224 -12.73 -20.35 12.46
N GLY A 225 -11.73 -20.50 13.33
CA GLY A 225 -11.64 -21.65 14.24
C GLY A 225 -12.85 -21.77 15.18
N ILE A 226 -13.26 -20.67 15.83
CA ILE A 226 -14.42 -20.64 16.72
C ILE A 226 -15.71 -20.98 15.98
N ASN A 227 -15.96 -20.36 14.81
CA ASN A 227 -17.16 -20.62 14.00
C ASN A 227 -17.24 -22.08 13.54
N TYR A 228 -16.09 -22.67 13.17
CA TYR A 228 -16.02 -24.08 12.81
C TYR A 228 -16.37 -24.99 14.01
N MET A 229 -15.80 -24.72 15.19
CA MET A 229 -16.12 -25.46 16.42
C MET A 229 -17.60 -25.31 16.81
N GLN A 230 -18.16 -24.10 16.75
CA GLN A 230 -19.59 -23.85 17.00
C GLN A 230 -20.46 -24.60 15.99
N GLY A 231 -20.10 -24.60 14.70
CA GLY A 231 -20.79 -25.39 13.68
C GLY A 231 -20.82 -26.89 14.01
N LEU A 232 -19.69 -27.47 14.43
CA LEU A 232 -19.63 -28.87 14.87
C LEU A 232 -20.48 -29.16 16.11
N LEU A 233 -20.60 -28.20 17.04
CA LEU A 233 -21.49 -28.33 18.19
C LEU A 233 -22.97 -28.33 17.78
N PHE A 234 -23.35 -27.56 16.76
CA PHE A 234 -24.72 -27.55 16.22
C PHE A 234 -25.03 -28.75 15.31
N PHE A 235 -24.03 -29.40 14.70
CA PHE A 235 -24.23 -30.68 14.00
C PHE A 235 -24.47 -31.88 14.93
N ASN A 236 -24.25 -31.73 16.24
CA ASN A 236 -24.53 -32.77 17.24
C ASN A 236 -25.92 -32.65 17.90
N PHE A 237 -26.72 -31.63 17.53
CA PHE A 237 -28.10 -31.53 18.00
C PHE A 237 -29.06 -31.82 16.84
N LEU A 238 -29.80 -32.94 16.95
CA LEU A 238 -31.01 -33.14 16.17
C LEU A 238 -32.07 -32.14 16.66
N PRO A 239 -32.87 -31.53 15.78
CA PRO A 239 -33.91 -30.60 16.18
C PRO A 239 -34.92 -31.30 17.10
N VAL A 240 -35.18 -30.72 18.27
CA VAL A 240 -36.27 -31.15 19.15
C VAL A 240 -37.34 -30.06 19.09
N ARG A 241 -38.21 -30.21 18.09
CA ARG A 241 -39.40 -29.41 17.75
C ARG A 241 -39.15 -28.17 16.90
#